data_AF-A0A6M2F086-F1
#
_entry.id   AF-A0A6M2F086-F1
#
_cell.length_a   1.000
_cell.length_b   1.000
_cell.length_c   1.000
_cell.angle_alpha   90.00
_cell.angle_beta   90.00
_cell.angle_gamma   90.00
#
_symmetry.space_group_name_H-M   'P 1'
#
loop_
_entity.id
_entity.type
_entity.pdbx_description
1 polymer ?
#
loop_
_entity_poly.entity_id
_entity_poly.type
_entity_poly.pdbx_seq_one_letter_code
_entity_poly.pdbx_strand_id
1 'polypeptide(L)'
;MTSSTLSSIDKQQDGNGIDNGKFVPDDHNVLQKHVFFFDRNQDGIVYPWETFQGFRAIGCGILLSTASAFLINIALSQKTRPGKFPSLLFPIEVKNIHRTKHGSDSGVYDSEGRFVPGKFEEIFSKHARSHPNSLTADELMGMLKANREPKDFRGWVASYTEWKILYDICKDKNGLLHEDTIRAVYDGSLFEHMEKERTSAKKIA
;
A
#
# COMPACT_ATOMS: atom_id res chain seq x y z
N MET A 1 -5.59 46.55 -30.03
CA MET A 1 -4.12 46.53 -30.17
C MET A 1 -3.58 46.83 -28.78
N THR A 2 -2.85 46.01 -28.03
CA THR A 2 -2.06 44.78 -28.21
C THR A 2 -2.07 44.07 -26.84
N SER A 3 -2.50 42.81 -26.77
CA SER A 3 -1.66 41.63 -26.49
C SER A 3 -0.70 41.74 -25.29
N SER A 4 -0.99 40.97 -24.23
CA SER A 4 0.01 40.50 -23.27
C SER A 4 -0.28 39.04 -22.96
N THR A 5 0.50 38.19 -23.62
CA THR A 5 0.56 36.74 -23.56
C THR A 5 1.06 36.27 -22.19
N LEU A 6 0.28 35.43 -21.50
CA LEU A 6 0.80 34.55 -20.46
C LEU A 6 0.58 33.12 -20.96
N SER A 7 1.68 32.48 -21.36
CA SER A 7 1.70 31.10 -21.79
C SER A 7 1.47 30.18 -20.59
N SER A 8 0.24 29.74 -20.40
CA SER A 8 -0.02 28.51 -19.68
C SER A 8 0.50 27.36 -20.55
N ILE A 9 1.69 26.88 -20.25
CA ILE A 9 2.15 25.60 -20.76
C ILE A 9 1.27 24.56 -20.07
N ASP A 10 0.23 24.12 -20.77
CA ASP A 10 -0.46 22.88 -20.45
C ASP A 10 0.58 21.76 -20.46
N LYS A 11 1.04 21.37 -19.27
CA LYS A 11 1.72 20.08 -19.09
C LYS A 11 0.69 19.01 -19.41
N GLN A 12 0.75 18.54 -20.65
CA GLN A 12 0.04 17.37 -21.11
C GLN A 12 0.56 16.18 -20.30
N GLN A 13 -0.15 15.83 -19.21
CA GLN A 13 0.00 14.52 -18.59
C GLN A 13 -0.18 13.50 -19.71
N ASP A 14 0.86 12.74 -19.99
CA ASP A 14 0.69 11.57 -20.83
C ASP A 14 -0.31 10.65 -20.10
N GLY A 15 -1.23 10.03 -20.85
CA GLY A 15 -2.28 9.17 -20.27
C GLY A 15 -1.74 7.90 -19.57
N ASN A 16 -0.44 7.84 -19.27
CA ASN A 16 0.27 6.77 -18.60
C ASN A 16 0.79 7.15 -17.20
N GLY A 17 0.64 8.41 -16.77
CA GLY A 17 1.06 8.87 -15.44
C GLY A 17 2.57 9.05 -15.29
N ILE A 18 3.27 9.50 -16.34
CA ILE A 18 4.72 9.74 -16.33
C ILE A 18 4.99 11.25 -16.56
N ASP A 19 5.57 11.95 -15.58
CA ASP A 19 6.06 13.33 -15.76
C ASP A 19 7.59 13.33 -15.71
N ASN A 20 8.24 13.86 -16.75
CA ASN A 20 9.71 13.91 -16.90
C ASN A 20 10.42 12.57 -16.66
N GLY A 21 9.82 11.47 -17.14
CA GLY A 21 10.37 10.12 -16.99
C GLY A 21 10.20 9.52 -15.59
N LYS A 22 9.42 10.16 -14.71
CA LYS A 22 9.05 9.64 -13.39
C LYS A 22 7.57 9.31 -13.33
N PHE A 23 7.23 8.21 -12.69
CA PHE A 23 5.85 7.88 -12.38
C PHE A 23 5.29 8.84 -11.34
N VAL A 24 4.08 9.34 -11.62
CA VAL A 24 3.31 10.21 -10.74
C VAL A 24 2.02 9.46 -10.39
N PRO A 25 1.85 9.02 -9.14
CA PRO A 25 0.59 8.41 -8.70
C PRO A 25 -0.60 9.34 -8.94
N ASP A 26 -1.72 8.78 -9.38
CA ASP A 26 -2.99 9.50 -9.48
C ASP A 26 -3.43 9.96 -8.08
N ASP A 27 -3.77 11.25 -7.97
CA ASP A 27 -4.20 11.84 -6.70
C ASP A 27 -5.46 11.19 -6.12
N HIS A 28 -6.32 10.64 -6.97
CA HIS A 28 -7.51 9.92 -6.58
C HIS A 28 -7.22 8.44 -6.26
N ASN A 29 -6.09 7.89 -6.69
CA ASN A 29 -5.69 6.50 -6.45
C ASN A 29 -4.69 6.39 -5.30
N VAL A 30 -5.22 6.43 -4.08
CA VAL A 30 -4.41 6.29 -2.86
C VAL A 30 -3.70 4.93 -2.76
N LEU A 31 -4.21 3.88 -3.41
CA LEU A 31 -3.50 2.59 -3.47
C LEU A 31 -2.22 2.69 -4.32
N GLN A 32 -2.20 3.49 -5.39
CA GLN A 32 -0.94 3.79 -6.10
C GLN A 32 0.04 4.50 -5.17
N LYS A 33 -0.41 5.47 -4.36
CA LYS A 33 0.44 6.17 -3.37
C LYS A 33 1.04 5.19 -2.35
N HIS A 34 0.24 4.26 -1.85
CA HIS A 34 0.70 3.20 -0.94
C HIS A 34 1.83 2.35 -1.56
N VAL A 35 1.70 1.93 -2.81
CA VAL A 35 2.72 1.10 -3.48
C VAL A 35 3.91 1.91 -3.97
N PHE A 36 3.73 3.20 -4.26
CA PHE A 36 4.77 4.08 -4.79
C PHE A 36 6.00 4.16 -3.89
N PHE A 37 5.86 3.98 -2.57
CA PHE A 37 6.99 3.87 -1.65
C PHE A 37 8.04 2.81 -2.07
N PHE A 38 7.57 1.72 -2.69
CA PHE A 38 8.42 0.63 -3.15
C PHE A 38 8.99 0.85 -4.55
N ASP A 39 8.51 1.84 -5.31
CA ASP A 39 9.05 2.21 -6.62
C ASP A 39 10.26 3.15 -6.39
N ARG A 40 11.41 2.56 -6.08
CA ARG A 40 12.56 3.28 -5.53
C ARG A 40 13.25 4.13 -6.59
N ASN A 41 13.19 3.72 -7.84
CA ASN A 41 13.67 4.52 -8.96
C ASN A 41 12.57 5.40 -9.59
N GLN A 42 11.31 5.26 -9.16
CA GLN A 42 10.16 6.04 -9.61
C GLN A 42 9.88 5.88 -11.11
N ASP A 43 10.08 4.70 -11.68
CA ASP A 43 9.80 4.43 -13.10
C ASP A 43 8.42 3.82 -13.36
N GLY A 44 7.63 3.61 -12.30
CA GLY A 44 6.29 3.02 -12.33
C GLY A 44 6.29 1.50 -12.30
N ILE A 45 7.46 0.86 -12.11
CA ILE A 45 7.64 -0.58 -12.08
C ILE A 45 8.40 -0.98 -10.81
N VAL A 46 7.74 -1.75 -9.94
CA VAL A 46 8.41 -2.30 -8.76
C VAL A 46 8.93 -3.70 -9.05
N TYR A 47 10.24 -3.87 -8.94
CA TYR A 47 10.89 -5.18 -9.02
C TYR A 47 11.19 -5.79 -7.63
N PRO A 48 11.49 -7.10 -7.53
CA PRO A 48 11.76 -7.75 -6.24
C PRO A 48 12.85 -7.07 -5.42
N TRP A 49 13.91 -6.54 -6.05
CA TRP A 49 14.98 -5.84 -5.33
C TRP A 49 14.52 -4.52 -4.71
N GLU A 50 13.55 -3.83 -5.32
CA GLU A 50 12.99 -2.60 -4.77
C GLU A 50 11.99 -2.89 -3.64
N THR A 51 11.17 -3.94 -3.79
CA THR A 51 10.37 -4.47 -2.69
C THR A 51 11.27 -4.79 -1.49
N PHE A 52 12.37 -5.52 -1.72
CA PHE A 52 13.36 -5.80 -0.68
C PHE A 52 13.92 -4.52 -0.04
N GLN A 53 14.33 -3.54 -0.85
CA GLN A 53 14.85 -2.26 -0.36
C GLN A 53 13.82 -1.52 0.49
N GLY A 54 12.55 -1.47 0.08
CA GLY A 54 11.47 -0.85 0.84
C GLY A 54 11.26 -1.51 2.20
N PHE A 55 11.18 -2.84 2.25
CA PHE A 55 11.08 -3.56 3.53
C PHE A 55 12.29 -3.31 4.44
N ARG A 56 13.50 -3.25 3.89
CA ARG A 56 14.71 -2.92 4.66
C ARG A 56 14.68 -1.48 5.19
N ALA A 57 14.16 -0.54 4.39
CA ALA A 57 14.05 0.87 4.76
C ALA A 57 13.14 1.06 5.99
N ILE A 58 12.00 0.37 6.03
CA ILE A 58 11.06 0.42 7.17
C ILE A 58 11.48 -0.47 8.35
N GLY A 59 12.60 -1.18 8.26
CA GLY A 59 13.24 -1.87 9.38
C GLY A 59 13.02 -3.37 9.47
N CYS A 60 12.40 -3.99 8.46
CA CYS A 60 12.29 -5.44 8.41
C CYS A 60 13.67 -6.11 8.27
N GLY A 61 13.86 -7.27 8.90
CA GLY A 61 15.08 -8.07 8.79
C GLY A 61 15.34 -8.60 7.37
N ILE A 62 16.55 -9.11 7.11
CA ILE A 62 16.92 -9.65 5.79
C ILE A 62 15.98 -10.77 5.36
N LEU A 63 15.71 -11.74 6.24
CA LEU A 63 14.85 -12.89 5.94
C LEU A 63 13.43 -12.47 5.54
N LEU A 64 12.80 -11.60 6.34
CA LEU A 64 11.46 -11.10 6.05
C LEU A 64 11.44 -10.29 4.75
N SER A 65 12.44 -9.42 4.54
CA SER A 65 12.51 -8.59 3.33
C SER A 65 12.67 -9.44 2.07
N THR A 66 13.52 -10.48 2.11
CA THR A 66 13.71 -11.40 0.99
C THR A 66 12.44 -12.20 0.71
N ALA A 67 11.81 -12.77 1.74
CA ALA A 67 10.59 -13.54 1.57
C ALA A 67 9.45 -12.68 0.99
N SER A 68 9.23 -11.48 1.54
CA SER A 68 8.22 -10.54 1.03
C SER A 68 8.49 -10.14 -0.42
N ALA A 69 9.74 -9.82 -0.78
CA ALA A 69 10.12 -9.46 -2.14
C ALA A 69 9.76 -10.54 -3.17
N PHE A 70 10.05 -11.80 -2.88
CA PHE A 70 9.68 -12.90 -3.78
C PHE A 70 8.16 -13.10 -3.82
N LEU A 71 7.51 -13.21 -2.67
CA LEU A 71 6.09 -13.57 -2.60
C LEU A 71 5.19 -12.50 -3.21
N ILE A 72 5.43 -11.22 -2.91
CA ILE A 72 4.63 -10.10 -3.42
C ILE A 72 4.78 -9.99 -4.93
N ASN A 73 6.02 -9.92 -5.42
CA ASN A 73 6.26 -9.76 -6.86
C ASN A 73 5.72 -10.95 -7.67
N ILE A 74 5.92 -12.19 -7.21
CA ILE A 74 5.35 -13.37 -7.88
C ILE A 74 3.81 -13.31 -7.89
N ALA A 75 3.19 -12.96 -6.75
CA ALA A 75 1.73 -12.92 -6.63
C ALA A 75 1.07 -11.81 -7.45
N LEU A 76 1.74 -10.66 -7.60
CA LEU A 76 1.16 -9.44 -8.18
C LEU A 76 1.57 -9.18 -9.62
N SER A 77 2.72 -9.69 -10.08
CA SER A 77 3.30 -9.31 -11.36
C SER A 77 2.39 -9.58 -12.56
N GLN A 78 1.76 -10.75 -12.66
CA GLN A 78 0.89 -11.03 -13.82
C GLN A 78 -0.44 -10.26 -13.75
N LYS A 79 -0.96 -10.03 -12.54
CA LYS A 79 -2.22 -9.31 -12.32
C LYS A 79 -2.13 -7.84 -12.77
N THR A 80 -0.98 -7.22 -12.58
CA THR A 80 -0.73 -5.83 -12.99
C THR A 80 -0.35 -5.69 -14.46
N ARG A 81 -0.20 -6.79 -15.21
CA ARG A 81 0.30 -6.79 -16.59
C ARG A 81 -0.61 -7.56 -17.56
N PRO A 82 -1.90 -7.16 -17.68
CA PRO A 82 -2.83 -7.83 -18.58
C PRO A 82 -2.33 -7.83 -20.02
N GLY A 83 -2.50 -8.95 -20.72
CA GLY A 83 -2.08 -9.08 -22.12
C GLY A 83 -0.57 -9.19 -22.32
N LYS A 84 0.25 -9.09 -21.26
CA LYS A 84 1.71 -9.29 -21.33
C LYS A 84 2.08 -10.73 -20.96
N PHE A 85 3.12 -11.26 -21.62
CA PHE A 85 3.67 -12.57 -21.28
C PHE A 85 4.25 -12.56 -19.85
N PRO A 86 4.16 -13.67 -19.08
CA PRO A 86 4.79 -13.79 -17.78
C PRO A 86 6.28 -13.42 -17.84
N SER A 87 6.74 -12.61 -16.89
CA SER A 87 8.16 -12.23 -16.82
C SER A 87 8.82 -12.92 -15.65
N LEU A 88 10.00 -13.48 -15.90
CA LEU A 88 10.84 -14.09 -14.87
C LEU A 88 11.44 -13.08 -13.89
N LEU A 89 11.33 -11.78 -14.20
CA LEU A 89 11.74 -10.70 -13.31
C LEU A 89 10.60 -10.22 -12.40
N PHE A 90 9.39 -10.72 -12.59
CA PHE A 90 8.20 -10.40 -11.79
C PHE A 90 7.96 -8.89 -11.52
N PRO A 91 7.97 -8.03 -12.55
CA PRO A 91 7.67 -6.60 -12.37
C PRO A 91 6.21 -6.39 -11.96
N ILE A 92 5.97 -5.42 -11.08
CA ILE A 92 4.65 -4.92 -10.70
C ILE A 92 4.46 -3.54 -11.35
N GLU A 93 3.47 -3.38 -12.22
CA GLU A 93 3.14 -2.06 -12.80
C GLU A 93 2.24 -1.28 -11.85
N VAL A 94 2.77 -0.22 -11.24
CA VAL A 94 2.09 0.58 -10.20
C VAL A 94 0.76 1.13 -10.72
N LYS A 95 0.70 1.59 -11.96
CA LYS A 95 -0.53 2.08 -12.60
C LYS A 95 -1.71 1.11 -12.52
N ASN A 96 -1.43 -0.20 -12.54
CA ASN A 96 -2.42 -1.28 -12.59
C ASN A 96 -2.62 -1.96 -11.22
N ILE A 97 -2.15 -1.36 -10.12
CA ILE A 97 -2.17 -2.02 -8.82
C ILE A 97 -3.59 -2.30 -8.30
N HIS A 98 -4.58 -1.49 -8.65
CA HIS A 98 -5.99 -1.73 -8.30
C HIS A 98 -6.48 -3.12 -8.72
N ARG A 99 -5.90 -3.70 -9.79
CA ARG A 99 -6.19 -5.06 -10.29
C ARG A 99 -5.72 -6.17 -9.36
N THR A 100 -4.91 -5.86 -8.35
CA THR A 100 -4.40 -6.84 -7.38
C THR A 100 -5.29 -6.99 -6.17
N LYS A 101 -6.30 -6.13 -6.02
CA LYS A 101 -7.30 -6.25 -4.97
C LYS A 101 -7.91 -7.65 -4.98
N HIS A 102 -8.21 -8.14 -3.80
CA HIS A 102 -8.84 -9.42 -3.57
C HIS A 102 -10.11 -9.22 -2.75
N GLY A 103 -10.99 -10.22 -2.80
CA GLY A 103 -12.13 -10.25 -1.88
C GLY A 103 -11.65 -10.39 -0.44
N SER A 104 -12.61 -10.31 0.47
CA SER A 104 -12.38 -10.43 1.91
C SER A 104 -11.45 -9.38 2.54
N ASP A 105 -11.10 -8.34 1.78
CA ASP A 105 -10.35 -7.19 2.28
C ASP A 105 -11.25 -6.30 3.17
N SER A 106 -10.75 -5.14 3.60
CA SER A 106 -11.54 -4.20 4.42
C SER A 106 -12.55 -3.39 3.62
N GLY A 107 -12.47 -3.38 2.29
CA GLY A 107 -13.22 -2.50 1.41
C GLY A 107 -12.81 -1.01 1.47
N VAL A 108 -11.77 -0.65 2.22
CA VAL A 108 -11.31 0.75 2.34
C VAL A 108 -10.77 1.30 1.03
N TYR A 109 -10.15 0.46 0.21
CA TYR A 109 -9.93 0.77 -1.19
C TYR A 109 -11.11 0.26 -2.02
N ASP A 110 -11.67 1.07 -2.91
CA ASP A 110 -12.63 0.59 -3.91
C ASP A 110 -11.94 -0.16 -5.06
N SER A 111 -12.71 -0.63 -6.06
CA SER A 111 -12.17 -1.41 -7.19
C SER A 111 -11.12 -0.67 -8.02
N GLU A 112 -11.12 0.66 -7.96
CA GLU A 112 -10.18 1.52 -8.68
C GLU A 112 -9.00 1.97 -7.79
N GLY A 113 -8.98 1.56 -6.51
CA GLY A 113 -7.93 1.94 -5.57
C GLY A 113 -8.16 3.29 -4.88
N ARG A 114 -9.37 3.84 -4.93
CA ARG A 114 -9.74 5.10 -4.25
C ARG A 114 -10.13 4.82 -2.80
N PHE A 115 -9.96 5.81 -1.93
CA PHE A 115 -10.30 5.71 -0.51
C PHE A 115 -11.82 5.76 -0.30
N VAL A 116 -12.36 4.88 0.53
CA VAL A 116 -13.78 4.82 0.90
C VAL A 116 -13.93 5.16 2.39
N PRO A 117 -14.23 6.42 2.76
CA PRO A 117 -14.27 6.87 4.15
C PRO A 117 -15.19 6.04 5.05
N GLY A 118 -16.40 5.73 4.58
CA GLY A 118 -17.34 4.91 5.37
C GLY A 118 -16.81 3.52 5.67
N LYS A 119 -16.05 2.89 4.76
CA LYS A 119 -15.43 1.58 5.02
C LYS A 119 -14.29 1.67 6.02
N PHE A 120 -13.58 2.79 6.04
CA PHE A 120 -12.56 3.04 7.05
C PHE A 120 -13.19 3.23 8.44
N GLU A 121 -14.24 4.04 8.55
CA GLU A 121 -14.99 4.24 9.80
C GLU A 121 -15.61 2.93 10.33
N GLU A 122 -16.04 2.05 9.42
CA GLU A 122 -16.56 0.71 9.75
C GLU A 122 -15.53 -0.18 10.46
N ILE A 123 -14.22 0.00 10.23
CA ILE A 123 -13.17 -0.75 10.93
C ILE A 123 -13.32 -0.54 12.45
N PHE A 124 -13.43 0.71 12.88
CA PHE A 124 -13.45 1.05 14.30
C PHE A 124 -14.84 0.90 14.90
N SER A 125 -15.86 1.46 14.25
CA SER A 125 -17.23 1.42 14.75
C SER A 125 -17.78 -0.01 14.93
N LYS A 126 -17.32 -0.99 14.13
CA LYS A 126 -17.76 -2.39 14.25
C LYS A 126 -16.84 -3.28 15.09
N HIS A 127 -15.53 -2.99 15.12
CA HIS A 127 -14.54 -3.93 15.67
C HIS A 127 -13.75 -3.40 16.86
N ALA A 128 -13.59 -2.08 17.03
CA ALA A 128 -12.83 -1.48 18.13
C ALA A 128 -13.70 -1.31 19.40
N ARG A 129 -13.95 -2.42 20.12
CA ARG A 129 -14.87 -2.47 21.26
C ARG A 129 -14.23 -2.05 22.58
N SER A 130 -12.92 -2.30 22.70
CA SER A 130 -12.16 -2.08 23.92
C SER A 130 -11.60 -0.66 23.99
N HIS A 131 -11.15 -0.15 22.85
CA HIS A 131 -10.56 1.19 22.70
C HIS A 131 -11.09 1.80 21.41
N PRO A 132 -11.86 2.92 21.45
CA PRO A 132 -12.58 3.41 20.27
C PRO A 132 -11.73 3.64 19.01
N ASN A 133 -10.47 4.05 19.17
CA ASN A 133 -9.59 4.44 18.07
C ASN A 133 -8.39 3.48 17.89
N SER A 134 -8.50 2.22 18.33
CA SER A 134 -7.44 1.23 18.14
C SER A 134 -7.96 -0.19 18.19
N LEU A 135 -7.29 -1.10 17.47
CA LEU A 135 -7.60 -2.52 17.49
C LEU A 135 -6.61 -3.27 18.38
N THR A 136 -7.14 -4.12 19.27
CA THR A 136 -6.38 -5.22 19.86
C THR A 136 -6.15 -6.35 18.83
N ALA A 137 -5.27 -7.30 19.16
CA ALA A 137 -5.07 -8.48 18.30
C ALA A 137 -6.36 -9.28 18.09
N ASP A 138 -7.16 -9.47 19.14
CA ASP A 138 -8.39 -10.27 19.07
C ASP A 138 -9.47 -9.57 18.26
N GLU A 139 -9.60 -8.25 18.40
CA GLU A 139 -10.54 -7.44 17.61
C GLU A 139 -10.13 -7.43 16.13
N LEU A 140 -8.84 -7.31 15.84
CA LEU A 140 -8.31 -7.44 14.49
C LEU A 140 -8.61 -8.82 13.88
N MET A 141 -8.38 -9.90 14.62
CA MET A 141 -8.71 -11.25 14.15
C MET A 141 -10.23 -11.44 13.95
N GLY A 142 -11.03 -10.83 14.82
CA GLY A 142 -12.49 -10.77 14.70
C GLY A 142 -12.94 -10.07 13.43
N MET A 143 -12.33 -8.92 13.11
CA MET A 143 -12.56 -8.19 11.85
C MET A 143 -12.21 -9.05 10.63
N LEU A 144 -11.02 -9.64 10.60
CA LEU A 144 -10.59 -10.50 9.49
C LEU A 144 -11.54 -11.68 9.25
N LYS A 145 -12.09 -12.26 10.33
CA LYS A 145 -13.08 -13.33 10.22
C LYS A 145 -14.42 -12.81 9.69
N ALA A 146 -14.84 -11.62 10.12
CA ALA A 146 -16.09 -11.00 9.69
C ALA A 146 -16.08 -10.58 8.21
N ASN A 147 -14.93 -10.16 7.69
CA ASN A 147 -14.80 -9.71 6.30
C ASN A 147 -14.75 -10.85 5.28
N ARG A 148 -14.64 -12.12 5.71
CA ARG A 148 -14.48 -13.27 4.80
C ARG A 148 -15.64 -13.41 3.81
N GLU A 149 -15.33 -13.34 2.53
CA GLU A 149 -16.26 -13.70 1.48
C GLU A 149 -16.33 -15.23 1.32
N PRO A 150 -17.52 -15.81 1.12
CA PRO A 150 -17.68 -17.24 0.94
C PRO A 150 -16.79 -17.79 -0.19
N LYS A 151 -16.00 -18.83 0.11
CA LYS A 151 -15.09 -19.54 -0.82
C LYS A 151 -13.87 -18.75 -1.32
N ASP A 152 -13.63 -17.55 -0.80
CA ASP A 152 -12.45 -16.75 -1.15
C ASP A 152 -11.21 -17.10 -0.30
N PHE A 153 -10.78 -18.36 -0.33
CA PHE A 153 -9.67 -18.84 0.50
C PHE A 153 -8.35 -18.07 0.27
N ARG A 154 -8.12 -17.59 -0.97
CA ARG A 154 -6.93 -16.81 -1.31
C ARG A 154 -7.00 -15.41 -0.69
N GLY A 155 -8.14 -14.71 -0.80
CA GLY A 155 -8.32 -13.41 -0.15
C GLY A 155 -8.29 -13.50 1.38
N TRP A 156 -8.75 -14.61 1.96
CA TRP A 156 -8.63 -14.83 3.42
C TRP A 156 -7.18 -14.87 3.88
N VAL A 157 -6.32 -15.60 3.16
CA VAL A 157 -4.89 -15.72 3.50
C VAL A 157 -4.16 -14.42 3.24
N ALA A 158 -4.46 -13.73 2.13
CA ALA A 158 -3.88 -12.43 1.81
C ALA A 158 -4.22 -11.40 2.90
N SER A 159 -5.51 -11.21 3.20
CA SER A 159 -5.97 -10.28 4.22
C SER A 159 -5.38 -10.59 5.60
N TYR A 160 -5.33 -11.86 5.99
CA TYR A 160 -4.69 -12.26 7.25
C TYR A 160 -3.22 -11.86 7.29
N THR A 161 -2.48 -12.11 6.22
CA THR A 161 -1.04 -11.84 6.16
C THR A 161 -0.76 -10.35 6.20
N GLU A 162 -1.47 -9.55 5.40
CA GLU A 162 -1.33 -8.09 5.35
C GLU A 162 -1.56 -7.45 6.72
N TRP A 163 -2.70 -7.77 7.34
CA TRP A 163 -3.07 -7.21 8.63
C TRP A 163 -2.18 -7.71 9.77
N LYS A 164 -1.72 -8.97 9.73
CA LYS A 164 -0.83 -9.51 10.75
C LYS A 164 0.54 -8.85 10.71
N ILE A 165 1.10 -8.65 9.51
CA ILE A 165 2.36 -7.93 9.32
C ILE A 165 2.22 -6.48 9.80
N LEU A 166 1.15 -5.79 9.39
CA LEU A 166 0.88 -4.42 9.85
C LEU A 166 0.81 -4.35 11.37
N TYR A 167 0.03 -5.24 12.00
CA TYR A 167 -0.09 -5.28 13.45
C TYR A 167 1.24 -5.54 14.15
N ASP A 168 2.04 -6.50 13.67
CA ASP A 168 3.31 -6.84 14.31
C ASP A 168 4.37 -5.74 14.18
N ILE A 169 4.32 -4.95 13.11
CA ILE A 169 5.25 -3.83 12.89
C ILE A 169 4.78 -2.54 13.58
N CYS A 170 3.48 -2.31 13.69
CA CYS A 170 2.93 -0.99 14.03
C CYS A 170 2.13 -0.93 15.34
N LYS A 171 1.87 -2.05 16.02
CA LYS A 171 1.25 -2.00 17.35
C LYS A 171 2.14 -1.26 18.35
N ASP A 172 1.51 -0.57 19.30
CA ASP A 172 2.22 0.04 20.40
C ASP A 172 2.67 -0.99 21.48
N LYS A 173 3.33 -0.49 22.52
CA LYS A 173 3.80 -1.31 23.66
C LYS A 173 2.69 -2.04 24.43
N ASN A 174 1.45 -1.57 24.32
CA ASN A 174 0.26 -2.16 24.95
C ASN A 174 -0.46 -3.11 24.00
N GLY A 175 0.05 -3.32 22.77
CA GLY A 175 -0.57 -4.18 21.76
C GLY A 175 -1.74 -3.53 21.04
N LEU A 176 -1.79 -2.20 20.97
CA LEU A 176 -2.84 -1.45 20.28
C LEU A 176 -2.37 -0.99 18.90
N LEU A 177 -3.14 -1.31 17.87
CA LEU A 177 -2.95 -0.77 16.52
C LEU A 177 -3.86 0.44 16.32
N HIS A 178 -3.28 1.63 16.32
CA HIS A 178 -3.99 2.91 16.34
C HIS A 178 -4.61 3.28 14.99
N GLU A 179 -5.74 3.98 15.04
CA GLU A 179 -6.48 4.47 13.88
C GLU A 179 -5.61 5.29 12.93
N ASP A 180 -4.83 6.23 13.46
CA ASP A 180 -3.98 7.09 12.63
C ASP A 180 -2.90 6.29 11.90
N THR A 181 -2.39 5.21 12.50
CA THR A 181 -1.47 4.30 11.82
C THR A 181 -2.17 3.56 10.68
N ILE A 182 -3.39 3.06 10.90
CA ILE A 182 -4.18 2.39 9.85
C ILE A 182 -4.53 3.39 8.74
N ARG A 183 -4.86 4.65 9.09
CA ARG A 183 -5.10 5.73 8.12
C ARG A 183 -3.88 5.99 7.26
N ALA A 184 -2.70 6.06 7.88
CA ALA A 184 -1.43 6.26 7.19
C ALA A 184 -1.07 5.12 6.23
N VAL A 185 -1.51 3.88 6.49
CA VAL A 185 -1.39 2.77 5.52
C VAL A 185 -2.19 3.12 4.27
N TYR A 186 -3.45 3.52 4.47
CA TYR A 186 -4.40 3.70 3.39
C TYR A 186 -4.13 4.95 2.54
N ASP A 187 -3.68 6.05 3.15
CA ASP A 187 -3.29 7.26 2.42
C ASP A 187 -1.90 7.18 1.76
N GLY A 188 -1.13 6.13 2.09
CA GLY A 188 0.18 5.84 1.54
C GLY A 188 1.36 6.49 2.27
N SER A 189 1.13 7.21 3.37
CA SER A 189 2.18 7.93 4.11
C SER A 189 2.95 7.09 5.13
N LEU A 190 2.43 5.95 5.57
CA LEU A 190 3.00 5.18 6.69
C LEU A 190 4.48 4.83 6.46
N PHE A 191 4.81 4.22 5.33
CA PHE A 191 6.16 3.71 5.11
C PHE A 191 7.19 4.84 4.96
N GLU A 192 6.79 5.97 4.41
CA GLU A 192 7.64 7.17 4.40
C GLU A 192 7.92 7.68 5.81
N HIS A 193 6.89 7.75 6.67
CA HIS A 193 7.07 8.14 8.07
C HIS A 193 8.05 7.20 8.78
N MET A 194 7.88 5.89 8.61
CA MET A 194 8.78 4.89 9.19
C MET A 194 10.22 5.03 8.68
N GLU A 195 10.45 5.23 7.38
CA GLU A 195 11.80 5.44 6.84
C GLU A 195 12.43 6.74 7.37
N LYS A 196 11.65 7.83 7.45
CA LYS A 196 12.10 9.14 7.99
C LYS A 196 12.47 9.04 9.48
N GLU A 197 11.67 8.38 10.30
CA GLU A 197 11.97 8.16 11.72
C GLU A 197 13.26 7.36 11.90
N ARG A 198 13.43 6.30 11.11
CA ARG A 198 14.61 5.42 11.21
C ARG A 198 15.89 6.08 10.73
N THR A 199 15.82 6.85 9.64
CA THR A 199 16.97 7.62 9.15
C THR A 199 17.35 8.72 10.14
N SER A 200 16.37 9.33 10.82
CA SER A 200 16.61 10.33 11.88
C SER A 200 17.24 9.70 13.12
N ALA A 201 16.75 8.56 13.59
CA ALA A 201 17.32 7.84 14.73
C ALA A 201 18.78 7.41 14.48
N LYS A 202 19.11 6.96 13.26
CA LYS A 202 20.49 6.62 12.88
C LYS A 202 21.44 7.81 12.77
N LYS A 203 20.93 9.04 12.57
CA LYS A 203 21.76 10.25 12.57
C LYS A 203 22.09 10.73 13.99
N ILE A 204 21.31 10.30 14.98
CA ILE A 204 21.45 10.69 16.38
C ILE A 204 22.32 9.66 17.15
N ALA A 205 22.37 8.41 16.69
CA ALA A 205 23.19 7.32 17.24
C ALA A 205 24.61 7.32 16.66
#